data_AF-A0A4R2FA25-F1
#
_entry.id   AF-A0A4R2FA25-F1
#
_cell.length_a   1.000
_cell.length_b   1.000
_cell.length_c   1.000
_cell.angle_alpha   90.00
_cell.angle_beta   90.00
_cell.angle_gamma   90.00
#
_symmetry.space_group_name_H-M   'P 1'
#
loop_
_entity.id
_entity.type
_entity.pdbx_description
1 polymer ?
#
loop_
_entity_poly.entity_id
_entity_poly.type
_entity_poly.pdbx_seq_one_letter_code
_entity_poly.pdbx_strand_id
1 'polypeptide(L)'
;MATSTVRLTNTQIKNQQPGPKDIVLSDGGGLQLRVRTNGSKLWNFNYYHPVTKKRVNIGIGPYPDISLVKAREIVLEYQQLVATNVDPKEKREQESFNNKQETLYTLRNVASEWLEIKKHEVTEDHATKTWRSLKRHVFPEFGDTPLTKITAPNIIKLFRPIEASGNLETIKRLSQRLNEIMNHGVNSGYIAANPLVKIHTAFKKPKKENMATLAPSELPELMRSLSQASIKRVTRCLIEWQLHTMTRPSEAATARWDELDLAKLTWTIPAEKMKKRREHVIPLTPQMLGILEAIKPISSHREFIFPSDRDPKTHCNTQTANMAFVVA
;
A
#
# COMPACT_ATOMS: atom_id res chain seq x y z
N MET A 1 -51.66 33.44 -7.37
CA MET A 1 -52.60 32.88 -6.37
C MET A 1 -51.94 31.68 -5.72
N ALA A 2 -51.67 31.72 -4.41
CA ALA A 2 -51.02 30.61 -3.72
C ALA A 2 -52.05 29.51 -3.44
N THR A 3 -51.92 28.35 -4.08
CA THR A 3 -52.69 27.15 -3.76
C THR A 3 -52.32 26.70 -2.35
N SER A 4 -53.21 26.94 -1.39
CA SER A 4 -53.03 26.48 0.00
C SER A 4 -53.01 24.95 0.02
N THR A 5 -51.85 24.37 0.28
CA THR A 5 -51.67 22.92 0.36
C THR A 5 -52.15 22.45 1.74
N VAL A 6 -53.07 21.46 1.76
CA VAL A 6 -53.55 20.88 3.02
C VAL A 6 -52.39 20.18 3.72
N ARG A 7 -52.10 20.57 4.96
CA ARG A 7 -51.04 19.94 5.76
C ARG A 7 -51.42 18.50 6.14
N LEU A 8 -50.45 17.61 6.13
CA LEU A 8 -50.61 16.22 6.52
C LEU A 8 -50.79 16.09 8.04
N THR A 9 -51.56 15.08 8.43
CA THR A 9 -51.71 14.64 9.83
C THR A 9 -51.09 13.27 10.05
N ASN A 10 -50.68 12.96 11.28
CA ASN A 10 -50.12 11.64 11.63
C ASN A 10 -51.08 10.50 11.26
N THR A 11 -52.39 10.70 11.42
CA THR A 11 -53.42 9.71 11.06
C THR A 11 -53.47 9.46 9.56
N GLN A 12 -53.44 10.52 8.74
CA GLN A 12 -53.38 10.39 7.28
C GLN A 12 -52.11 9.64 6.84
N ILE A 13 -50.96 10.00 7.40
CA ILE A 13 -49.68 9.38 7.10
C ILE A 13 -49.70 7.90 7.45
N LYS A 14 -50.18 7.55 8.65
CA LYS A 14 -50.25 6.16 9.12
C LYS A 14 -51.17 5.31 8.24
N ASN A 15 -52.34 5.83 7.90
CA ASN A 15 -53.37 5.11 7.14
C ASN A 15 -53.12 5.07 5.64
N GLN A 16 -52.18 5.86 5.12
CA GLN A 16 -51.86 5.85 3.69
C GLN A 16 -51.30 4.49 3.26
N GLN A 17 -52.02 3.82 2.36
CA GLN A 17 -51.63 2.55 1.75
C GLN A 17 -50.78 2.76 0.49
N PRO A 18 -49.90 1.81 0.16
CA PRO A 18 -49.18 1.83 -1.11
C PRO A 18 -50.15 1.69 -2.29
N GLY A 19 -49.83 2.40 -3.38
CA GLY A 19 -50.56 2.29 -4.65
C GLY A 19 -49.80 1.44 -5.69
N PRO A 20 -50.36 1.28 -6.90
CA PRO A 20 -49.68 0.61 -8.02
C PRO A 20 -48.43 1.40 -8.52
N LYS A 21 -48.31 2.66 -8.13
CA LYS A 21 -47.15 3.53 -8.35
C LYS A 21 -46.86 4.31 -7.07
N ASP A 22 -45.65 4.86 -6.96
CA ASP A 22 -45.27 5.71 -5.84
C ASP A 22 -46.22 6.91 -5.70
N ILE A 23 -46.74 7.09 -4.49
CA ILE A 23 -47.64 8.19 -4.15
C ILE A 23 -46.82 9.28 -3.45
N VAL A 24 -47.00 10.53 -3.86
CA VAL A 24 -46.37 11.69 -3.21
C VAL A 24 -47.45 12.54 -2.57
N LEU A 25 -47.43 12.62 -1.23
CA LEU A 25 -48.30 13.48 -0.44
C LEU A 25 -47.54 14.75 -0.05
N SER A 26 -48.09 15.93 -0.30
CA SER A 26 -47.44 17.20 0.03
C SER A 26 -47.97 17.74 1.36
N ASP A 27 -47.07 18.13 2.27
CA ASP A 27 -47.40 18.79 3.54
C ASP A 27 -47.34 20.34 3.43
N GLY A 28 -46.83 20.86 2.31
CA GLY A 28 -46.60 22.28 2.11
C GLY A 28 -45.16 22.69 2.42
N GLY A 29 -44.77 23.89 1.99
CA GLY A 29 -43.38 24.37 2.17
C GLY A 29 -42.32 23.48 1.49
N GLY A 30 -42.70 22.67 0.49
CA GLY A 30 -41.80 21.72 -0.15
C GLY A 30 -41.62 20.39 0.59
N LEU A 31 -42.18 20.21 1.79
CA LEU A 31 -42.18 18.91 2.47
C LEU A 31 -43.14 17.93 1.76
N GLN A 32 -42.64 16.75 1.46
CA GLN A 32 -43.38 15.68 0.80
C GLN A 32 -43.14 14.34 1.49
N LEU A 33 -44.18 13.52 1.61
CA LEU A 33 -44.07 12.11 1.94
C LEU A 33 -44.21 11.29 0.67
N ARG A 34 -43.16 10.52 0.33
CA ARG A 34 -43.22 9.53 -0.73
C ARG A 34 -43.54 8.16 -0.15
N VAL A 35 -44.68 7.61 -0.52
CA VAL A 35 -45.10 6.24 -0.18
C VAL A 35 -44.77 5.38 -1.38
N ARG A 36 -43.79 4.50 -1.23
CA ARG A 36 -43.35 3.57 -2.28
C ARG A 36 -44.36 2.45 -2.46
N THR A 37 -44.33 1.79 -3.62
CA THR A 37 -45.15 0.59 -3.90
C THR A 37 -44.92 -0.55 -2.90
N ASN A 38 -43.74 -0.64 -2.30
CA ASN A 38 -43.42 -1.62 -1.25
C ASN A 38 -43.91 -1.23 0.15
N GLY A 39 -44.65 -0.12 0.29
CA GLY A 39 -45.18 0.36 1.57
C GLY A 39 -44.23 1.25 2.37
N SER A 40 -42.96 1.38 1.98
CA SER A 40 -42.01 2.28 2.67
C SER A 40 -42.40 3.75 2.49
N LYS A 41 -42.27 4.52 3.57
CA LYS A 41 -42.67 5.94 3.64
C LYS A 41 -41.44 6.79 3.88
N LEU A 42 -41.12 7.68 2.95
CA LEU A 42 -39.89 8.48 2.96
C LEU A 42 -40.21 9.97 2.91
N TRP A 43 -39.68 10.72 3.85
CA TRP A 43 -39.74 12.18 3.82
C TRP A 43 -38.76 12.73 2.79
N ASN A 44 -39.24 13.66 1.96
CA ASN A 44 -38.44 14.40 1.00
C ASN A 44 -38.74 15.89 1.12
N PHE A 45 -37.73 16.69 0.85
CA PHE A 45 -37.86 18.12 0.63
C PHE A 45 -37.67 18.42 -0.86
N ASN A 46 -38.72 18.95 -1.48
CA ASN A 46 -38.72 19.38 -2.87
C ASN A 46 -38.59 20.90 -2.93
N TYR A 47 -37.51 21.38 -3.53
CA TYR A 47 -37.18 22.81 -3.58
C TYR A 47 -36.57 23.19 -4.92
N TYR A 48 -36.40 24.49 -5.14
CA TYR A 48 -35.65 25.01 -6.28
C TYR A 48 -34.21 25.24 -5.86
N HIS A 49 -33.27 24.68 -6.61
CA HIS A 49 -31.84 24.89 -6.40
C HIS A 49 -31.53 26.41 -6.41
N PRO A 50 -30.76 26.93 -5.43
CA PRO A 50 -30.54 28.38 -5.27
C PRO A 50 -29.90 29.02 -6.50
N VAL A 51 -28.92 28.35 -7.13
CA VAL A 51 -28.25 28.83 -8.36
C VAL A 51 -28.97 28.42 -9.64
N THR A 52 -29.08 27.12 -9.93
CA THR A 52 -29.59 26.63 -11.22
C THR A 52 -31.10 26.79 -11.43
N LYS A 53 -31.84 27.12 -10.37
CA LYS A 53 -33.32 27.23 -10.35
C LYS A 53 -34.05 25.97 -10.84
N LYS A 54 -33.37 24.82 -10.92
CA LYS A 54 -33.97 23.52 -11.24
C LYS A 54 -34.61 22.93 -9.99
N ARG A 55 -35.69 22.15 -10.16
CA ARG A 55 -36.32 21.41 -9.06
C ARG A 55 -35.39 20.29 -8.61
N VAL A 56 -35.16 20.20 -7.31
CA VAL A 56 -34.33 19.18 -6.66
C VAL A 56 -35.12 18.54 -5.52
N ASN A 57 -34.88 17.25 -5.29
CA ASN A 57 -35.37 16.51 -4.14
C ASN A 57 -34.20 16.09 -3.27
N ILE A 58 -34.30 16.37 -1.96
CA ILE A 58 -33.41 15.80 -0.95
C ILE A 58 -34.24 14.95 0.02
N GLY A 59 -33.83 13.69 0.22
CA GLY A 59 -34.47 12.80 1.19
C GLY A 59 -34.07 13.18 2.61
N ILE A 60 -35.04 13.30 3.51
CA ILE A 60 -34.83 13.62 4.93
C ILE A 60 -34.65 12.35 5.75
N GLY A 61 -35.44 11.31 5.46
CA GLY A 61 -35.35 10.03 6.14
C GLY A 61 -36.66 9.24 6.10
N PRO A 62 -36.66 8.00 6.60
CA PRO A 62 -37.85 7.17 6.66
C PRO A 62 -38.80 7.58 7.79
N TYR A 63 -40.10 7.36 7.58
CA TYR A 63 -41.11 7.32 8.63
C TYR A 63 -41.27 5.87 9.09
N PRO A 64 -41.35 5.58 10.41
CA PRO A 64 -41.55 6.52 11.52
C PRO A 64 -40.27 7.06 12.18
N ASP A 65 -39.07 6.62 11.79
CA ASP A 65 -37.79 7.02 12.41
C ASP A 65 -37.64 8.55 12.49
N ILE A 66 -38.08 9.25 11.44
CA ILE A 66 -38.30 10.69 11.45
C ILE A 66 -39.81 10.97 11.54
N SER A 67 -40.22 11.56 12.67
CA SER A 67 -41.61 11.98 12.90
C SER A 67 -42.00 13.14 11.98
N LEU A 68 -43.31 13.35 11.76
CA LEU A 68 -43.81 14.49 10.98
C LEU A 68 -43.32 15.84 11.54
N VAL A 69 -43.29 15.97 12.87
CA VAL A 69 -42.80 17.20 13.53
C VAL A 69 -41.32 17.41 13.20
N LYS A 70 -40.50 16.37 13.33
CA LYS A 70 -39.07 16.47 13.04
C LYS A 70 -38.80 16.73 11.56
N ALA A 71 -39.58 16.13 10.66
CA ALA A 71 -39.50 16.39 9.23
C ALA A 71 -39.81 17.86 8.89
N ARG A 72 -40.78 18.48 9.58
CA ARG A 72 -41.09 19.91 9.42
C ARG A 72 -39.95 20.80 9.93
N GLU A 73 -39.34 20.48 11.06
CA GLU A 73 -38.16 21.21 11.58
C GLU A 73 -37.01 21.18 10.57
N ILE A 74 -36.65 20.00 10.06
CA ILE A 74 -35.56 19.85 9.07
C ILE A 74 -35.86 20.63 7.79
N VAL A 75 -37.12 20.65 7.34
CA VAL A 75 -37.51 21.46 6.17
C VAL A 75 -37.36 22.95 6.43
N LEU A 76 -37.69 23.44 7.63
CA LEU A 76 -37.48 24.84 7.97
C LEU A 76 -35.99 25.21 7.94
N GLU A 77 -35.12 24.35 8.48
CA GLU A 77 -33.66 24.52 8.40
C GLU A 77 -33.18 24.54 6.94
N TYR A 78 -33.64 23.61 6.11
CA TYR A 78 -33.29 23.58 4.68
C TYR A 78 -33.82 24.78 3.91
N GLN A 79 -35.01 25.29 4.24
CA GLN A 79 -35.54 26.52 3.65
C GLN A 79 -34.67 27.73 4.01
N GLN A 80 -34.18 27.83 5.24
CA GLN A 80 -33.26 28.89 5.66
C GLN A 80 -31.94 28.84 4.88
N LEU A 81 -31.40 27.65 4.63
CA LEU A 81 -30.23 27.47 3.79
C LEU A 81 -30.49 27.95 2.35
N VAL A 82 -31.61 27.55 1.75
CA VAL A 82 -31.98 27.99 0.40
C VAL A 82 -32.17 29.50 0.34
N ALA A 83 -32.77 30.11 1.37
CA ALA A 83 -32.97 31.56 1.46
C ALA A 83 -31.65 32.34 1.54
N THR A 84 -30.59 31.71 2.07
CA THR A 84 -29.23 32.25 2.12
C THR A 84 -28.38 31.84 0.90
N ASN A 85 -29.02 31.33 -0.16
CA ASN A 85 -28.40 30.82 -1.40
C ASN A 85 -27.46 29.61 -1.21
N VAL A 86 -27.60 28.85 -0.11
CA VAL A 86 -26.87 27.61 0.13
C VAL A 86 -27.73 26.41 -0.27
N ASP A 87 -27.20 25.50 -1.07
CA ASP A 87 -27.91 24.27 -1.43
C ASP A 87 -27.84 23.24 -0.28
N PRO A 88 -28.98 22.82 0.31
CA PRO A 88 -28.97 21.84 1.41
C PRO A 88 -28.37 20.49 1.04
N LYS A 89 -28.51 20.08 -0.24
CA LYS A 89 -28.00 18.81 -0.72
C LYS A 89 -26.47 18.84 -0.83
N GLU A 90 -25.91 19.84 -1.49
CA GLU A 90 -24.46 20.06 -1.53
C GLU A 90 -23.86 20.20 -0.12
N LYS A 91 -24.51 20.97 0.77
CA LYS A 91 -24.04 21.10 2.17
C LYS A 91 -23.97 19.75 2.88
N ARG A 92 -25.00 18.91 2.77
CA ARG A 92 -25.02 17.58 3.39
C ARG A 92 -23.97 16.64 2.79
N GLU A 93 -23.78 16.70 1.47
CA GLU A 93 -22.73 15.93 0.78
C GLU A 93 -21.34 16.36 1.24
N GLN A 94 -21.10 17.66 1.40
CA GLN A 94 -19.87 18.22 1.93
C GLN A 94 -19.62 17.81 3.39
N GLU A 95 -20.63 17.87 4.25
CA GLU A 95 -20.53 17.41 5.65
C GLU A 95 -20.21 15.92 5.72
N SER A 96 -20.88 15.09 4.90
CA SER A 96 -20.58 13.66 4.80
C SER A 96 -19.14 13.42 4.32
N PHE A 97 -18.68 14.17 3.34
CA PHE A 97 -17.31 14.09 2.84
C PHE A 97 -16.30 14.51 3.90
N ASN A 98 -16.53 15.61 4.62
CA ASN A 98 -15.67 16.08 5.71
C ASN A 98 -15.59 15.02 6.83
N ASN A 99 -16.72 14.41 7.21
CA ASN A 99 -16.74 13.33 8.18
C ASN A 99 -15.90 12.12 7.71
N LYS A 100 -16.00 11.75 6.42
CA LYS A 100 -15.15 10.69 5.84
C LYS A 100 -13.68 11.09 5.81
N GLN A 101 -13.36 12.34 5.50
CA GLN A 101 -11.99 12.85 5.55
C GLN A 101 -11.39 12.74 6.96
N GLU A 102 -12.18 13.02 8.00
CA GLU A 102 -11.70 12.94 9.38
C GLU A 102 -11.59 11.51 9.92
N THR A 103 -12.34 10.55 9.37
CA THR A 103 -12.45 9.20 9.95
C THR A 103 -11.88 8.10 9.07
N LEU A 104 -12.13 8.14 7.76
CA LEU A 104 -11.76 7.07 6.82
C LEU A 104 -10.45 7.35 6.11
N TYR A 105 -10.20 8.61 5.71
CA TYR A 105 -9.01 8.98 4.95
C TYR A 105 -7.81 9.29 5.86
N THR A 106 -7.50 8.34 6.74
CA THR A 106 -6.31 8.36 7.59
C THR A 106 -5.08 7.87 6.83
N LEU A 107 -3.89 8.24 7.30
CA LEU A 107 -2.63 7.87 6.64
C LEU A 107 -2.49 6.34 6.50
N ARG A 108 -2.89 5.57 7.50
CA ARG A 108 -2.80 4.10 7.47
C ARG A 108 -3.77 3.49 6.47
N ASN A 109 -5.01 3.97 6.41
CA ASN A 109 -6.02 3.43 5.49
C ASN A 109 -5.63 3.73 4.05
N VAL A 110 -5.26 4.97 3.75
CA VAL A 110 -4.84 5.37 2.41
C VAL A 110 -3.51 4.69 2.02
N ALA A 111 -2.59 4.49 2.97
CA ALA A 111 -1.39 3.69 2.72
C ALA A 111 -1.70 2.22 2.40
N SER A 112 -2.76 1.65 2.99
CA SER A 112 -3.20 0.30 2.68
C SER A 112 -3.77 0.23 1.25
N GLU A 113 -4.66 1.16 0.88
CA GLU A 113 -5.22 1.28 -0.47
C GLU A 113 -4.11 1.43 -1.52
N TRP A 114 -3.18 2.35 -1.27
CA TRP A 114 -2.00 2.57 -2.11
C TRP A 114 -1.13 1.31 -2.25
N LEU A 115 -0.93 0.56 -1.16
CA LEU A 115 -0.09 -0.63 -1.18
C LEU A 115 -0.73 -1.75 -2.01
N GLU A 116 -2.06 -1.93 -1.96
CA GLU A 116 -2.75 -2.92 -2.79
C GLU A 116 -2.51 -2.67 -4.28
N ILE A 117 -2.58 -1.40 -4.72
CA ILE A 117 -2.24 -1.04 -6.11
C ILE A 117 -0.76 -1.33 -6.39
N LYS A 118 0.13 -0.91 -5.48
CA LYS A 118 1.57 -1.07 -5.67
C LYS A 118 2.04 -2.52 -5.72
N LYS A 119 1.31 -3.46 -5.10
CA LYS A 119 1.60 -4.91 -5.17
C LYS A 119 1.59 -5.45 -6.61
N HIS A 120 0.90 -4.80 -7.55
CA HIS A 120 0.94 -5.20 -8.95
C HIS A 120 2.28 -4.88 -9.64
N GLU A 121 3.05 -3.93 -9.10
CA GLU A 121 4.32 -3.47 -9.67
C GLU A 121 5.55 -4.04 -8.97
N VAL A 122 5.40 -4.52 -7.74
CA VAL A 122 6.52 -4.94 -6.89
C VAL A 122 6.35 -6.37 -6.41
N THR A 123 7.46 -7.01 -6.04
CA THR A 123 7.41 -8.34 -5.43
C THR A 123 6.74 -8.29 -4.06
N GLU A 124 6.16 -9.42 -3.63
CA GLU A 124 5.51 -9.55 -2.33
C GLU A 124 6.45 -9.15 -1.17
N ASP A 125 7.69 -9.64 -1.17
CA ASP A 125 8.70 -9.27 -0.17
C ASP A 125 8.98 -7.76 -0.14
N HIS A 126 8.99 -7.10 -1.30
CA HIS A 126 9.15 -5.65 -1.35
C HIS A 126 7.93 -4.93 -0.73
N ALA A 127 6.71 -5.38 -1.01
CA ALA A 127 5.50 -4.85 -0.39
C ALA A 127 5.48 -5.08 1.14
N THR A 128 5.88 -6.26 1.61
CA THR A 128 5.99 -6.56 3.04
C THR A 128 7.02 -5.67 3.73
N LYS A 129 8.22 -5.49 3.14
CA LYS A 129 9.26 -4.59 3.66
C LYS A 129 8.79 -3.13 3.68
N THR A 130 8.05 -2.72 2.65
CA THR A 130 7.42 -1.41 2.54
C THR A 130 6.49 -1.15 3.72
N TRP A 131 5.55 -2.06 3.95
CA TRP A 131 4.57 -1.94 5.03
C TRP A 131 5.23 -1.98 6.41
N ARG A 132 6.18 -2.90 6.63
CA ARG A 132 6.93 -2.99 7.90
C ARG A 132 7.66 -1.69 8.23
N SER A 133 8.26 -1.03 7.23
CA SER A 133 8.95 0.25 7.41
C SER A 133 7.99 1.36 7.84
N LEU A 134 6.83 1.48 7.20
CA LEU A 134 5.79 2.45 7.59
C LEU A 134 5.22 2.14 8.98
N LYS A 135 4.94 0.87 9.28
CA LYS A 135 4.44 0.43 10.58
C LYS A 135 5.41 0.73 11.71
N ARG A 136 6.71 0.65 11.46
CA ARG A 136 7.75 0.92 12.46
C ARG A 136 7.99 2.41 12.67
N HIS A 137 8.02 3.21 11.60
CA HIS A 137 8.55 4.57 11.66
C HIS A 137 7.51 5.68 11.52
N VAL A 138 6.31 5.37 11.02
CA VAL A 138 5.31 6.39 10.67
C VAL A 138 4.00 6.17 11.40
N PHE A 139 3.44 4.96 11.33
CA PHE A 139 2.13 4.67 11.90
C PHE A 139 1.99 4.81 13.42
N PRO A 140 3.04 4.70 14.25
CA PRO A 140 2.91 4.94 15.69
C PRO A 140 2.44 6.36 16.03
N GLU A 141 2.82 7.36 15.23
CA GLU A 141 2.44 8.76 15.49
C GLU A 141 1.33 9.25 14.54
N PHE A 142 1.42 8.90 13.25
CA PHE A 142 0.52 9.48 12.22
C PHE A 142 -0.45 8.50 11.59
N GLY A 143 -0.47 7.23 12.02
CA GLY A 143 -1.26 6.19 11.35
C GLY A 143 -2.75 6.52 11.26
N ASP A 144 -3.34 6.95 12.37
CA ASP A 144 -4.77 7.28 12.46
C ASP A 144 -5.05 8.77 12.20
N THR A 145 -4.04 9.53 11.75
CA THR A 145 -4.20 10.94 11.43
C THR A 145 -4.81 11.12 10.03
N PRO A 146 -5.86 11.94 9.86
CA PRO A 146 -6.37 12.35 8.56
C PRO A 146 -5.30 12.94 7.65
N LEU A 147 -5.32 12.60 6.35
CA LEU A 147 -4.35 13.14 5.39
C LEU A 147 -4.32 14.67 5.37
N THR A 148 -5.47 15.33 5.58
CA THR A 148 -5.59 16.79 5.65
C THR A 148 -4.81 17.43 6.80
N LYS A 149 -4.51 16.66 7.86
CA LYS A 149 -3.76 17.10 9.04
C LYS A 149 -2.27 16.75 8.96
N ILE A 150 -1.83 16.02 7.93
CA ILE A 150 -0.42 15.70 7.70
C ILE A 150 0.28 16.89 7.07
N THR A 151 1.33 17.39 7.71
CA THR A 151 2.12 18.54 7.22
C THR A 151 3.60 18.18 7.12
N ALA A 152 4.34 18.91 6.26
CA ALA A 152 5.79 18.72 6.15
C ALA A 152 6.53 18.94 7.50
N PRO A 153 6.25 19.99 8.30
CA PRO A 153 6.88 20.16 9.61
C PRO A 153 6.69 18.97 10.56
N ASN A 154 5.48 18.39 10.58
CA ASN A 154 5.17 17.23 11.42
C ASN A 154 6.02 16.01 11.02
N ILE A 155 6.09 15.71 9.73
CA ILE A 155 6.90 14.59 9.22
C ILE A 155 8.40 14.86 9.37
N ILE A 156 8.84 16.11 9.24
CA ILE A 156 10.24 16.48 9.50
C ILE A 156 10.59 16.20 10.96
N LYS A 157 9.73 16.61 11.90
CA LYS A 157 9.91 16.35 13.33
C LYS A 157 10.01 14.85 13.62
N LEU A 158 9.13 14.05 13.02
CA LEU A 158 9.16 12.57 13.13
C LEU A 158 10.49 11.96 12.69
N PHE A 159 11.12 12.51 11.64
CA PHE A 159 12.36 11.97 11.09
C PHE A 159 13.63 12.49 11.75
N ARG A 160 13.57 13.55 12.57
CA ARG A 160 14.76 14.08 13.28
C ARG A 160 15.49 13.03 14.14
N PRO A 161 14.82 12.16 14.91
CA PRO A 161 15.51 11.11 15.66
C PRO A 161 16.24 10.10 14.74
N ILE A 162 15.63 9.75 13.60
CA ILE A 162 16.22 8.84 12.61
C ILE A 162 17.46 9.49 11.96
N GLU A 163 17.41 10.80 11.71
CA GLU A 163 18.51 11.60 11.19
C GLU A 163 19.67 11.65 12.18
N ALA A 164 19.37 11.88 13.46
CA ALA A 164 20.35 11.89 14.54
C ALA A 164 21.06 10.53 14.70
N SER A 165 20.38 9.42 14.39
CA SER A 165 21.00 8.08 14.34
C SER A 165 21.80 7.80 13.07
N GLY A 166 21.92 8.75 12.13
CA GLY A 166 22.68 8.58 10.88
C GLY A 166 21.98 7.77 9.78
N ASN A 167 20.72 7.37 9.98
CA ASN A 167 19.99 6.48 9.06
C ASN A 167 19.37 7.23 7.87
N LEU A 168 20.21 7.93 7.09
CA LEU A 168 19.79 8.82 6.02
C LEU A 168 19.11 8.11 4.83
N GLU A 169 19.52 6.88 4.50
CA GLU A 169 18.83 6.08 3.45
C GLU A 169 17.41 5.70 3.88
N THR A 170 17.20 5.40 5.17
CA THR A 170 15.86 5.13 5.72
C THR A 170 14.95 6.33 5.56
N ILE A 171 15.44 7.54 5.88
CA ILE A 171 14.69 8.79 5.70
C ILE A 171 14.33 9.01 4.23
N LYS A 172 15.28 8.81 3.31
CA LYS A 172 15.03 8.95 1.87
C LYS A 172 13.93 7.99 1.40
N ARG A 173 13.98 6.72 1.82
CA ARG A 173 12.97 5.71 1.46
C ARG A 173 11.61 6.02 2.07
N LEU A 174 11.55 6.41 3.33
CA LEU A 174 10.30 6.81 3.99
C LEU A 174 9.68 8.04 3.33
N SER A 175 10.49 9.05 3.00
CA SER A 175 10.06 10.25 2.30
C SER A 175 9.46 9.93 0.93
N GLN A 176 10.09 9.02 0.17
CA GLN A 176 9.56 8.57 -1.12
C GLN A 176 8.20 7.90 -0.95
N ARG A 177 8.09 6.96 -0.01
CA ARG A 177 6.84 6.20 0.26
C ARG A 177 5.71 7.13 0.68
N LEU A 178 5.98 8.06 1.61
CA LEU A 178 5.01 9.05 2.05
C LEU A 178 4.55 9.93 0.90
N ASN A 179 5.48 10.38 0.05
CA ASN A 179 5.13 11.18 -1.13
C ASN A 179 4.23 10.40 -2.11
N GLU A 180 4.50 9.10 -2.31
CA GLU A 180 3.65 8.24 -3.14
C GLU A 180 2.25 8.04 -2.55
N ILE A 181 2.13 7.85 -1.22
CA ILE A 181 0.85 7.75 -0.50
C ILE A 181 0.05 9.05 -0.60
N MET A 182 0.70 10.21 -0.36
CA MET A 182 0.02 11.50 -0.44
C MET A 182 -0.42 11.82 -1.88
N ASN A 183 0.40 11.48 -2.89
CA ASN A 183 -0.01 11.60 -4.29
C ASN A 183 -1.21 10.69 -4.63
N HIS A 184 -1.25 9.47 -4.08
CA HIS A 184 -2.42 8.62 -4.20
C HIS A 184 -3.67 9.29 -3.59
N GLY A 185 -3.53 9.87 -2.38
CA GLY A 185 -4.61 10.64 -1.76
C GLY A 185 -5.10 11.84 -2.59
N VAL A 186 -4.20 12.53 -3.30
CA VAL A 186 -4.58 13.60 -4.24
C VAL A 186 -5.37 13.02 -5.42
N ASN A 187 -4.86 11.96 -6.06
CA ASN A 187 -5.49 11.36 -7.23
C ASN A 187 -6.85 10.72 -6.91
N SER A 188 -7.04 10.25 -5.68
CA SER A 188 -8.32 9.71 -5.18
C SER A 188 -9.28 10.80 -4.68
N GLY A 189 -8.88 12.08 -4.72
CA GLY A 189 -9.70 13.22 -4.29
C GLY A 189 -9.85 13.37 -2.77
N TYR A 190 -9.03 12.68 -1.97
CA TYR A 190 -9.09 12.74 -0.50
C TYR A 190 -8.46 14.03 0.05
N ILE A 191 -7.47 14.57 -0.66
CA ILE A 191 -6.82 15.84 -0.36
C ILE A 191 -6.61 16.65 -1.64
N ALA A 192 -6.57 17.97 -1.53
CA ALA A 192 -6.41 18.86 -2.68
C ALA A 192 -4.96 18.89 -3.22
N ALA A 193 -3.97 18.75 -2.36
CA ALA A 193 -2.56 18.83 -2.73
C ALA A 193 -1.68 18.01 -1.79
N ASN A 194 -0.55 17.52 -2.30
CA ASN A 194 0.43 16.79 -1.50
C ASN A 194 1.36 17.77 -0.75
N PRO A 195 1.34 17.77 0.59
CA PRO A 195 2.17 18.67 1.40
C PRO A 195 3.63 18.18 1.58
N LEU A 196 3.94 16.95 1.15
CA LEU A 196 5.23 16.29 1.37
C LEU A 196 6.11 16.25 0.11
N VAL A 197 5.76 17.02 -0.91
CA VAL A 197 6.54 17.12 -2.15
C VAL A 197 7.98 17.53 -1.82
N LYS A 198 8.94 16.70 -2.26
CA LYS A 198 10.38 16.89 -2.03
C LYS A 198 10.79 17.02 -0.55
N ILE A 199 10.03 16.48 0.40
CA ILE A 199 10.35 16.55 1.84
C ILE A 199 11.75 16.03 2.20
N HIS A 200 12.27 15.07 1.43
CA HIS A 200 13.64 14.54 1.60
C HIS A 200 14.73 15.63 1.50
N THR A 201 14.45 16.78 0.90
CA THR A 201 15.39 17.91 0.79
C THR A 201 15.64 18.64 2.11
N ALA A 202 14.77 18.44 3.11
CA ALA A 202 14.94 18.99 4.45
C ALA A 202 16.02 18.27 5.29
N PHE A 203 16.57 17.16 4.78
CA PHE A 203 17.53 16.32 5.48
C PHE A 203 18.86 16.28 4.75
N LYS A 204 19.92 15.93 5.49
CA LYS A 204 21.23 15.68 4.89
C LYS A 204 21.13 14.55 3.86
N LYS A 205 21.75 14.75 2.70
CA LYS A 205 21.87 13.68 1.70
C LYS A 205 22.81 12.60 2.24
N PRO A 206 22.46 11.30 2.13
CA PRO A 206 23.42 10.25 2.44
C PRO A 206 24.66 10.43 1.55
N LYS A 207 25.85 10.47 2.17
CA LYS A 207 27.09 10.37 1.42
C LYS A 207 27.15 8.98 0.83
N LYS A 208 27.35 8.90 -0.49
CA LYS A 208 27.50 7.62 -1.18
C LYS A 208 28.90 7.10 -0.90
N GLU A 209 28.99 6.14 0.01
CA GLU A 209 30.19 5.32 0.17
C GLU A 209 30.00 4.04 -0.64
N ASN A 210 30.92 3.80 -1.58
CA ASN A 210 30.95 2.53 -2.29
C ASN A 210 31.63 1.50 -1.38
N MET A 211 31.15 0.25 -1.42
CA MET A 211 31.84 -0.82 -0.71
C MET A 211 33.23 -1.04 -1.32
N ALA A 212 34.20 -1.38 -0.48
CA ALA A 212 35.54 -1.76 -0.94
C ALA A 212 35.43 -2.91 -1.96
N THR A 213 36.17 -2.80 -3.05
CA THR A 213 36.20 -3.79 -4.13
C THR A 213 37.55 -4.47 -4.11
N LEU A 214 37.55 -5.80 -4.18
CA LEU A 214 38.77 -6.59 -4.27
C LEU A 214 39.44 -6.35 -5.63
N ALA A 215 40.71 -5.94 -5.62
CA ALA A 215 41.49 -5.84 -6.85
C ALA A 215 41.85 -7.26 -7.37
N PRO A 216 41.98 -7.46 -8.69
CA PRO A 216 42.35 -8.77 -9.24
C PRO A 216 43.66 -9.34 -8.67
N SER A 217 44.60 -8.47 -8.30
CA SER A 217 45.88 -8.84 -7.67
C SER A 217 45.74 -9.40 -6.25
N GLU A 218 44.65 -9.11 -5.56
CA GLU A 218 44.36 -9.57 -4.20
C GLU A 218 43.61 -10.91 -4.19
N LEU A 219 43.06 -11.32 -5.35
CA LEU A 219 42.31 -12.58 -5.47
C LEU A 219 43.13 -13.82 -5.07
N PRO A 220 44.43 -13.97 -5.42
CA PRO A 220 45.22 -15.11 -4.97
C PRO A 220 45.34 -15.21 -3.45
N GLU A 221 45.43 -14.08 -2.76
CA GLU A 221 45.46 -14.03 -1.30
C GLU A 221 44.12 -14.44 -0.71
N LEU A 222 43.02 -13.91 -1.26
CA LEU A 222 41.66 -14.31 -0.86
C LEU A 222 41.45 -15.82 -1.00
N MET A 223 41.84 -16.39 -2.14
CA MET A 223 41.69 -17.83 -2.39
C MET A 223 42.55 -18.66 -1.42
N ARG A 224 43.76 -18.19 -1.08
CA ARG A 224 44.61 -18.86 -0.07
C ARG A 224 43.96 -18.80 1.31
N SER A 225 43.48 -17.64 1.74
CA SER A 225 42.78 -17.47 3.02
C SER A 225 41.51 -18.31 3.09
N LEU A 226 40.70 -18.33 2.04
CA LEU A 226 39.50 -19.17 1.95
C LEU A 226 39.85 -20.66 2.05
N SER A 227 40.97 -21.09 1.46
CA SER A 227 41.42 -22.47 1.51
C SER A 227 41.84 -22.92 2.93
N GLN A 228 42.29 -21.99 3.77
CA GLN A 228 42.72 -22.25 5.15
C GLN A 228 41.63 -21.94 6.18
N ALA A 229 40.59 -21.19 5.81
CA ALA A 229 39.51 -20.79 6.71
C ALA A 229 38.74 -21.99 7.28
N SER A 230 38.49 -21.97 8.59
CA SER A 230 37.67 -22.97 9.29
C SER A 230 36.17 -22.74 9.02
N ILE A 231 35.75 -23.03 7.80
CA ILE A 231 34.35 -22.93 7.35
C ILE A 231 33.87 -24.28 6.81
N LYS A 232 32.55 -24.49 6.85
CA LYS A 232 31.95 -25.73 6.36
C LYS A 232 32.24 -25.92 4.86
N ARG A 233 32.44 -27.19 4.46
CA ARG A 233 32.72 -27.55 3.05
C ARG A 233 31.67 -26.99 2.09
N VAL A 234 30.40 -27.08 2.44
CA VAL A 234 29.28 -26.52 1.64
C VAL A 234 29.42 -25.00 1.47
N THR A 235 29.72 -24.27 2.54
CA THR A 235 29.92 -22.81 2.50
C THR A 235 31.10 -22.44 1.60
N ARG A 236 32.22 -23.17 1.70
CA ARG A 236 33.38 -22.96 0.84
C ARG A 236 33.05 -23.17 -0.63
N CYS A 237 32.46 -24.32 -0.96
CA CYS A 237 32.06 -24.64 -2.33
C CYS A 237 31.08 -23.58 -2.89
N LEU A 238 30.16 -23.07 -2.07
CA LEU A 238 29.24 -22.00 -2.45
C LEU A 238 29.98 -20.68 -2.77
N ILE A 239 30.97 -20.30 -1.97
CA ILE A 239 31.77 -19.09 -2.20
C ILE A 239 32.58 -19.23 -3.50
N GLU A 240 33.27 -20.36 -3.68
CA GLU A 240 34.05 -20.64 -4.90
C GLU A 240 33.14 -20.65 -6.14
N TRP A 241 31.97 -21.30 -6.05
CA TRP A 241 30.97 -21.30 -7.10
C TRP A 241 30.50 -19.89 -7.46
N GLN A 242 30.22 -19.06 -6.45
CA GLN A 242 29.82 -17.68 -6.66
C GLN A 242 30.92 -16.84 -7.32
N LEU A 243 32.20 -17.06 -6.96
CA LEU A 243 33.35 -16.38 -7.58
C LEU A 243 33.53 -16.78 -9.05
N HIS A 244 33.34 -18.07 -9.38
CA HIS A 244 33.46 -18.54 -10.76
C HIS A 244 32.28 -18.12 -11.65
N THR A 245 31.07 -18.05 -11.09
CA THR A 245 29.85 -17.72 -11.85
C THR A 245 29.53 -16.24 -11.87
N MET A 246 30.06 -15.47 -10.90
CA MET A 246 29.72 -14.07 -10.65
C MET A 246 28.20 -13.82 -10.52
N THR A 247 27.45 -14.85 -10.12
CA THR A 247 26.01 -14.75 -9.88
C THR A 247 25.72 -14.07 -8.55
N ARG A 248 24.47 -13.61 -8.38
CA ARG A 248 24.04 -13.02 -7.11
C ARG A 248 24.10 -14.07 -6.00
N PRO A 249 24.34 -13.68 -4.74
CA PRO A 249 24.34 -14.61 -3.61
C PRO A 249 23.09 -15.50 -3.53
N SER A 250 21.91 -14.94 -3.86
CA SER A 250 20.66 -15.70 -3.88
C SER A 250 20.58 -16.71 -5.02
N GLU A 251 21.12 -16.39 -6.18
CA GLU A 251 21.15 -17.27 -7.35
C GLU A 251 22.10 -18.45 -7.08
N ALA A 252 23.31 -18.17 -6.60
CA ALA A 252 24.29 -19.20 -6.21
C ALA A 252 23.76 -20.11 -5.10
N ALA A 253 23.22 -19.54 -4.03
CA ALA A 253 22.76 -20.32 -2.88
C ALA A 253 21.55 -21.22 -3.21
N THR A 254 20.69 -20.82 -4.15
CA THR A 254 19.46 -21.55 -4.54
C THR A 254 19.62 -22.39 -5.82
N ALA A 255 20.87 -22.60 -6.26
CA ALA A 255 21.19 -23.42 -7.42
C ALA A 255 20.74 -24.87 -7.20
N ARG A 256 20.10 -25.46 -8.21
CA ARG A 256 19.57 -26.83 -8.17
C ARG A 256 20.31 -27.76 -9.12
N TRP A 257 20.33 -29.05 -8.79
CA TRP A 257 20.99 -30.05 -9.64
C TRP A 257 20.30 -30.22 -10.99
N ASP A 258 18.97 -30.04 -11.06
CA ASP A 258 18.20 -30.13 -12.31
C ASP A 258 18.36 -28.91 -13.24
N GLU A 259 19.02 -27.86 -12.78
CA GLU A 259 19.40 -26.70 -13.60
C GLU A 259 20.72 -26.93 -14.38
N LEU A 260 21.42 -28.04 -14.12
CA LEU A 260 22.70 -28.38 -14.75
C LEU A 260 22.49 -29.32 -15.94
N ASP A 261 22.95 -28.90 -17.11
CA ASP A 261 23.14 -29.76 -18.28
C ASP A 261 24.63 -30.11 -18.37
N LEU A 262 25.01 -31.25 -17.79
CA LEU A 262 26.40 -31.73 -17.77
C LEU A 262 26.86 -32.23 -19.15
N ALA A 263 25.94 -32.52 -20.09
CA ALA A 263 26.31 -32.87 -21.45
C ALA A 263 26.71 -31.63 -22.26
N LYS A 264 26.00 -30.51 -22.05
CA LYS A 264 26.32 -29.22 -22.68
C LYS A 264 27.28 -28.36 -21.87
N LEU A 265 27.64 -28.80 -20.67
CA LEU A 265 28.45 -28.05 -19.71
C LEU A 265 27.85 -26.67 -19.43
N THR A 266 26.57 -26.61 -19.08
CA THR A 266 25.88 -25.35 -18.77
C THR A 266 25.05 -25.45 -17.49
N TRP A 267 25.00 -24.36 -16.74
CA TRP A 267 24.01 -24.11 -15.70
C TRP A 267 23.01 -23.06 -16.18
N THR A 268 21.71 -23.39 -16.17
CA THR A 268 20.65 -22.48 -16.62
C THR A 268 19.81 -22.02 -15.43
N ILE A 269 19.87 -20.73 -15.12
CA ILE A 269 19.03 -20.11 -14.08
C ILE A 269 17.68 -19.74 -14.71
N PRO A 270 16.56 -20.31 -14.21
CA PRO A 270 15.24 -20.04 -14.77
C PRO A 270 14.83 -18.57 -14.67
N ALA A 271 14.04 -18.09 -15.64
CA ALA A 271 13.53 -16.73 -15.68
C ALA A 271 12.79 -16.31 -14.39
N GLU A 272 12.10 -17.25 -13.74
CA GLU A 272 11.35 -17.03 -12.50
C GLU A 272 12.25 -16.62 -11.32
N LYS A 273 13.48 -17.13 -11.28
CA LYS A 273 14.48 -16.75 -10.26
C LYS A 273 15.19 -15.43 -10.58
N MET A 274 15.05 -14.93 -11.81
CA MET A 274 15.78 -13.78 -12.32
C MET A 274 14.99 -12.48 -12.16
N LYS A 275 15.64 -11.45 -11.59
CA LYS A 275 15.04 -10.13 -11.39
C LYS A 275 14.49 -9.47 -12.68
N LYS A 276 15.06 -9.80 -13.84
CA LYS A 276 14.62 -9.30 -15.16
C LYS A 276 13.75 -10.28 -15.94
N ARG A 277 13.32 -11.40 -15.34
CA ARG A 277 12.49 -12.44 -15.98
C ARG A 277 13.05 -12.95 -17.31
N ARG A 278 14.37 -13.08 -17.39
CA ARG A 278 15.09 -13.63 -18.53
C ARG A 278 16.00 -14.72 -18.03
N GLU A 279 15.97 -15.88 -18.67
CA GLU A 279 16.87 -16.99 -18.38
C GLU A 279 18.33 -16.55 -18.51
N HIS A 280 19.17 -17.13 -17.65
CA HIS A 280 20.60 -16.87 -17.67
C HIS A 280 21.37 -18.19 -17.74
N VAL A 281 22.05 -18.39 -18.86
CA VAL A 281 22.86 -19.59 -19.12
C VAL A 281 24.32 -19.26 -18.83
N ILE A 282 24.96 -20.09 -18.00
CA ILE A 282 26.34 -19.95 -17.56
C ILE A 282 27.12 -21.20 -17.99
N PRO A 283 28.18 -21.06 -18.82
CA PRO A 283 29.06 -22.17 -19.15
C PRO A 283 29.81 -22.69 -17.92
N LEU A 284 29.86 -24.01 -17.75
CA LEU A 284 30.60 -24.68 -16.67
C LEU A 284 32.07 -24.80 -17.06
N THR A 285 32.94 -24.20 -16.24
CA THR A 285 34.40 -24.33 -16.38
C THR A 285 34.92 -25.59 -15.67
N PRO A 286 36.14 -26.06 -15.97
CA PRO A 286 36.74 -27.20 -15.26
C PRO A 286 36.80 -27.00 -13.74
N GLN A 287 37.03 -25.77 -13.27
CA GLN A 287 37.03 -25.44 -11.84
C GLN A 287 35.63 -25.59 -11.24
N MET A 288 34.59 -25.16 -11.95
CA MET A 288 33.20 -25.34 -11.51
C MET A 288 32.81 -26.82 -11.45
N LEU A 289 33.25 -27.63 -12.41
CA LEU A 289 33.04 -29.08 -12.36
C LEU A 289 33.75 -29.72 -11.16
N GLY A 290 34.97 -29.26 -10.83
CA GLY A 290 35.67 -29.69 -9.62
C GLY A 290 34.90 -29.37 -8.33
N ILE A 291 34.24 -28.21 -8.27
CA ILE A 291 33.36 -27.84 -7.14
C ILE A 291 32.15 -28.77 -7.08
N LEU A 292 31.54 -29.08 -8.24
CA LEU A 292 30.40 -30.00 -8.31
C LEU A 292 30.79 -31.42 -7.86
N GLU A 293 31.93 -31.95 -8.29
CA GLU A 293 32.40 -33.26 -7.83
C GLU A 293 32.71 -33.26 -6.32
N ALA A 294 33.26 -32.16 -5.79
CA ALA A 294 33.51 -32.03 -4.36
C ALA A 294 32.23 -31.98 -3.50
N ILE A 295 31.14 -31.39 -4.01
CA ILE A 295 29.87 -31.27 -3.28
C ILE A 295 28.93 -32.47 -3.51
N LYS A 296 29.12 -33.22 -4.60
CA LYS A 296 28.29 -34.36 -5.02
C LYS A 296 28.04 -35.39 -3.90
N PRO A 297 29.03 -35.85 -3.11
CA PRO A 297 28.77 -36.82 -2.04
C PRO A 297 27.85 -36.28 -0.93
N ILE A 298 27.75 -34.95 -0.80
CA ILE A 298 26.98 -34.27 0.25
C ILE A 298 25.54 -34.01 -0.21
N SER A 299 25.34 -33.62 -1.48
CA SER A 299 24.06 -33.05 -1.92
C SER A 299 23.47 -33.61 -3.21
N SER A 300 24.13 -34.54 -3.93
CA SER A 300 23.62 -35.03 -5.22
C SER A 300 22.26 -35.72 -5.16
N HIS A 301 21.92 -36.29 -4.00
CA HIS A 301 20.65 -36.96 -3.72
C HIS A 301 19.55 -35.96 -3.29
N ARG A 302 19.76 -34.66 -3.49
CA ARG A 302 18.89 -33.58 -3.01
C ARG A 302 18.58 -32.60 -4.14
N GLU A 303 17.64 -31.71 -3.87
CA GLU A 303 17.22 -30.68 -4.83
C GLU A 303 18.33 -29.63 -5.06
N PHE A 304 18.88 -29.08 -3.98
CA PHE A 304 19.84 -27.98 -4.02
C PHE A 304 21.28 -28.45 -4.04
N ILE A 305 22.11 -27.80 -4.86
CA ILE A 305 23.56 -28.05 -4.93
C ILE A 305 24.21 -27.71 -3.58
N PHE A 306 23.79 -26.60 -2.96
CA PHE A 306 24.29 -26.13 -1.67
C PHE A 306 23.18 -26.18 -0.60
N PRO A 307 23.04 -27.29 0.15
CA PRO A 307 21.98 -27.43 1.14
C PRO A 307 22.22 -26.58 2.40
N SER A 308 21.14 -26.26 3.12
CA SER A 308 21.22 -25.67 4.46
C SER A 308 21.77 -26.68 5.46
N ASP A 309 22.47 -26.16 6.45
CA ASP A 309 23.05 -26.95 7.53
C ASP A 309 21.99 -27.45 8.53
N ARG A 310 20.96 -26.64 8.80
CA ARG A 310 19.91 -26.96 9.78
C ARG A 310 18.79 -27.81 9.20
N ASP A 311 18.33 -27.45 7.99
CA ASP A 311 17.33 -28.22 7.25
C ASP A 311 17.91 -28.61 5.90
N PRO A 312 18.47 -29.82 5.78
CA PRO A 312 19.21 -30.22 4.61
C PRO A 312 18.34 -30.43 3.35
N LYS A 313 17.01 -30.33 3.46
CA LYS A 313 16.05 -30.30 2.34
C LYS A 313 15.93 -28.92 1.69
N THR A 314 16.39 -27.88 2.38
CA THR A 314 16.37 -26.49 1.90
C THR A 314 17.76 -26.06 1.45
N HIS A 315 17.84 -24.90 0.82
CA HIS A 315 19.09 -24.32 0.33
C HIS A 315 19.83 -23.54 1.42
N CYS A 316 21.15 -23.36 1.23
CA CYS A 316 21.97 -22.52 2.09
C CYS A 316 21.38 -21.10 2.19
N ASN A 317 21.53 -20.43 3.34
CA ASN A 317 21.04 -19.06 3.49
C ASN A 317 21.74 -18.16 2.45
N THR A 318 20.97 -17.31 1.75
CA THR A 318 21.47 -16.45 0.66
C THR A 318 22.51 -15.42 1.12
N GLN A 319 22.65 -15.20 2.42
CA GLN A 319 23.68 -14.33 3.00
C GLN A 319 24.92 -15.08 3.47
N THR A 320 24.94 -16.43 3.45
CA THR A 320 26.05 -17.22 4.01
C THR A 320 27.39 -16.86 3.39
N ALA A 321 27.46 -16.75 2.06
CA ALA A 321 28.68 -16.38 1.35
C ALA A 321 29.14 -14.95 1.71
N ASN A 322 28.21 -13.99 1.82
CA ASN A 322 28.54 -12.62 2.19
C ASN A 322 29.06 -12.53 3.64
N MET A 323 28.42 -13.24 4.57
CA MET A 323 28.77 -13.19 5.99
C MET A 323 30.08 -13.92 6.29
N ALA A 324 30.48 -14.89 5.47
CA ALA A 324 31.74 -15.60 5.62
C ALA A 324 32.97 -14.66 5.51
N PHE A 325 32.84 -13.53 4.82
CA PHE A 325 33.90 -12.51 4.71
C PHE A 325 33.84 -11.42 5.79
N VAL A 326 32.77 -11.36 6.58
CA VAL A 326 32.57 -10.35 7.65
C VAL A 326 33.03 -10.85 9.01
N VAL A 327 33.16 -12.17 9.18
CA VAL A 327 33.47 -12.85 10.45
C VAL A 327 34.90 -13.44 10.46
N ALA A 328 35.70 -13.16 9.42
CA ALA A 328 37.08 -13.62 9.31
C ALA A 328 38.08 -12.59 9.86
#